data_AF-A0A2R4X3X5-F1
#
_entry.id   AF-A0A2R4X3X5-F1
#
_cell.length_a   1.000
_cell.length_b   1.000
_cell.length_c   1.000
_cell.angle_alpha   90.00
_cell.angle_beta   90.00
_cell.angle_gamma   90.00
#
_symmetry.space_group_name_H-M   'P 1'
#
loop_
_entity.id
_entity.type
_entity.pdbx_description
1 polymer ?
#
loop_
_entity_poly.entity_id
_entity_poly.type
_entity_poly.pdbx_seq_one_letter_code
_entity_poly.pdbx_strand_id
1 'polypeptide(L)' 'MAIQDSLPDRPLSLDELRDLQNSDRFDSVMTSNTPAGAEDDHLFIQVGDEEYRLHYTEEKGWHECGPEASD' A
#
# COMPACT_ATOMS: atom_id res chain seq x y z
N MET A 1 4.78 -11.32 9.37
CA MET A 1 4.92 -9.87 9.59
C MET A 1 3.99 -9.22 8.58
N ALA A 2 3.04 -8.41 9.04
CA ALA A 2 2.10 -7.76 8.14
C ALA A 2 2.81 -6.61 7.42
N ILE A 3 2.44 -6.34 6.18
CA ILE A 3 3.14 -5.38 5.32
C ILE A 3 3.06 -3.95 5.88
N GLN A 4 1.95 -3.63 6.54
CA GLN A 4 1.74 -2.40 7.32
C GLN A 4 2.84 -2.13 8.36
N ASP A 5 3.46 -3.16 8.92
CA ASP A 5 4.55 -3.01 9.90
C ASP A 5 5.86 -2.53 9.25
N SER A 6 5.99 -2.74 7.93
CA SER A 6 7.12 -2.25 7.13
C SER A 6 6.87 -0.88 6.51
N LEU A 7 5.66 -0.33 6.65
CA LEU A 7 5.29 0.97 6.09
C LEU A 7 5.34 2.06 7.15
N PRO A 8 5.85 3.25 6.81
CA PRO A 8 5.84 4.38 7.74
C PRO A 8 4.43 4.97 7.87
N ASP A 9 4.14 5.66 8.97
CA ASP A 9 2.87 6.36 9.24
C ASP A 9 2.70 7.65 8.39
N ARG A 10 3.18 7.61 7.14
CA ARG A 10 3.27 8.74 6.20
C ARG A 10 3.16 8.19 4.77
N PRO A 11 2.90 9.05 3.76
CA PRO A 11 2.87 8.62 2.38
C PRO A 11 4.25 8.08 2.00
N LEU A 12 4.28 6.92 1.32
CA LEU A 12 5.51 6.38 0.76
C LEU A 12 6.02 7.32 -0.30
N SER A 13 7.30 7.66 -0.20
CA SER A 13 7.98 8.33 -1.31
C SER A 13 8.20 7.36 -2.46
N LEU A 14 8.32 7.88 -3.68
CA LEU A 14 8.55 7.08 -4.88
C LEU A 14 9.82 6.20 -4.77
N ASP A 15 10.84 6.68 -4.06
CA ASP A 15 12.05 5.92 -3.71
C ASP A 15 11.76 4.76 -2.75
N GLU A 16 10.96 4.98 -1.69
CA GLU A 16 10.59 3.91 -0.75
C GLU A 16 9.71 2.86 -1.41
N LEU A 17 8.79 3.28 -2.29
CA LEU A 17 8.01 2.36 -3.11
C LEU A 17 8.90 1.47 -3.98
N ARG A 18 9.90 2.09 -4.60
CA ARG A 18 10.83 1.40 -5.47
C ARG A 18 11.74 0.47 -4.67
N ASP A 19 12.16 0.85 -3.47
CA ASP A 19 12.90 -0.02 -2.56
C ASP A 19 12.06 -1.24 -2.14
N LEU A 20 10.77 -1.03 -1.82
CA LEU A 20 9.82 -2.12 -1.56
C LEU A 20 9.66 -3.03 -2.78
N GLN A 21 9.48 -2.48 -3.99
CA GLN A 21 9.44 -3.29 -5.23
C GLN A 21 10.72 -4.11 -5.47
N ASN A 22 11.87 -3.58 -5.06
CA ASN A 22 13.16 -4.27 -5.19
C ASN A 22 13.48 -5.17 -3.99
N SER A 23 12.63 -5.17 -2.96
CA SER A 23 12.82 -5.99 -1.79
C SER A 23 12.39 -7.42 -2.08
N ASP A 24 13.24 -8.40 -1.73
CA ASP A 24 12.98 -9.84 -1.86
C ASP A 24 11.75 -10.31 -1.05
N ARG A 25 11.17 -9.42 -0.22
CA ARG A 25 9.96 -9.64 0.57
C ARG A 25 8.68 -9.58 -0.26
N PHE A 26 8.67 -8.90 -1.40
CA PHE A 26 7.46 -8.65 -2.20
C PHE A 26 7.66 -9.14 -3.63
N ASP A 27 6.65 -9.81 -4.16
CA ASP A 27 6.69 -10.34 -5.53
C ASP A 27 6.35 -9.24 -6.55
N SER A 28 5.40 -8.38 -6.18
CA SER A 28 5.06 -7.18 -6.95
C SER A 28 4.46 -6.11 -6.03
N VAL A 29 4.79 -4.84 -6.30
CA VAL A 29 4.17 -3.70 -5.63
C VAL A 29 3.70 -2.73 -6.72
N MET A 30 2.39 -2.50 -6.78
CA MET A 30 1.78 -1.54 -7.69
C MET A 30 1.15 -0.40 -6.89
N THR A 31 1.39 0.84 -7.30
CA THR A 31 0.58 1.97 -6.87
C THR A 31 -0.43 2.29 -7.94
N SER A 32 -1.67 2.51 -7.54
CA SER A 32 -2.56 3.27 -8.40
C SER A 32 -2.07 4.71 -8.34
N ASN A 33 -1.37 5.14 -9.39
CA ASN A 33 -1.06 6.55 -9.58
C ASN A 33 -2.37 7.26 -9.95
N THR A 34 -3.26 7.42 -8.98
CA THR A 34 -4.51 8.14 -9.16
C THR A 34 -4.14 9.57 -9.59
N PRO A 35 -4.74 10.11 -10.67
CA PRO A 35 -4.39 11.43 -11.14
C PRO A 35 -4.49 12.45 -10.01
N ALA A 36 -3.50 13.35 -9.93
CA ALA A 36 -3.39 14.38 -8.91
C ALA A 36 -4.75 15.07 -8.68
N GLY A 37 -5.39 14.78 -7.54
CA GLY A 37 -6.74 15.24 -7.22
C GLY A 37 -7.68 14.18 -6.64
N ALA A 38 -7.29 12.90 -6.62
CA ALA A 38 -7.94 11.92 -5.75
C ALA A 38 -7.20 11.86 -4.41
N GLU A 39 -7.95 12.01 -3.32
CA GLU A 39 -7.45 12.08 -1.94
C GLU A 39 -7.08 10.70 -1.38
N ASP A 40 -7.16 9.65 -2.21
CA ASP A 40 -6.99 8.25 -1.82
C ASP A 40 -5.75 7.63 -2.50
N ASP A 41 -4.68 7.49 -1.72
CA ASP A 41 -3.46 6.78 -2.13
C ASP A 41 -3.63 5.28 -1.87
N HIS A 42 -3.81 4.51 -2.95
CA HIS A 42 -3.96 3.04 -2.87
C HIS A 42 -2.69 2.33 -3.30
N LEU A 43 -2.23 1.43 -2.43
CA LEU A 43 -1.05 0.59 -2.61
C LEU A 43 -1.48 -0.88 -2.68
N PHE A 44 -1.08 -1.55 -3.75
CA PHE A 44 -1.36 -2.95 -4.01
C PHE A 44 -0.04 -3.71 -3.92
N ILE A 45 0.02 -4.72 -3.07
CA ILE A 45 1.23 -5.49 -2.83
C ILE A 45 0.91 -6.96 -2.95
N GLN A 46 1.62 -7.65 -3.83
CA GLN A 46 1.51 -9.07 -4.03
C GLN A 46 2.70 -9.76 -3.34
N VAL A 47 2.40 -10.70 -2.45
CA VAL A 47 3.37 -11.52 -1.74
C VAL A 47 3.00 -12.98 -1.93
N GLY A 48 3.70 -13.66 -2.84
CA GLY A 48 3.34 -15.02 -3.26
C GLY A 48 1.97 -15.05 -3.95
N ASP A 49 1.02 -15.80 -3.37
CA ASP A 49 -0.36 -15.93 -3.87
C ASP A 49 -1.34 -14.95 -3.19
N GLU A 50 -0.85 -14.14 -2.25
CA GLU A 50 -1.66 -13.21 -1.47
C GLU A 50 -1.52 -11.78 -2.03
N GLU A 51 -2.66 -11.15 -2.32
CA GLU A 51 -2.74 -9.73 -2.67
C GLU A 51 -3.20 -8.91 -1.44
N TYR A 52 -2.41 -7.91 -1.09
CA TYR A 52 -2.65 -6.97 -0.02
C TYR A 52 -3.00 -5.61 -0.61
N ARG A 53 -4.12 -5.04 -0.18
CA ARG A 53 -4.57 -3.71 -0.58
C ARG A 53 -4.53 -2.77 0.61
N LEU A 54 -3.67 -1.76 0.52
CA LEU A 54 -3.45 -0.76 1.55
C LEU A 54 -3.95 0.59 1.04
N HIS A 55 -4.61 1.32 1.94
CA HIS A 55 -5.08 2.67 1.72
C HIS A 55 -4.38 3.60 2.72
N TYR A 56 -3.80 4.69 2.22
CA TYR A 56 -3.25 5.74 3.07
C TYR A 56 -4.29 6.81 3.36
N THR A 57 -4.46 7.16 4.64
CA THR A 57 -5.22 8.34 5.07
C THR A 57 -4.40 9.15 6.06
N GLU A 58 -4.53 10.48 6.07
CA GLU A 58 -3.80 11.33 7.03
C GLU A 58 -4.16 11.04 8.49
N GLU A 59 -5.34 10.46 8.75
CA GLU A 59 -5.82 10.16 10.11
C GLU A 59 -5.34 8.81 10.65
N LYS A 60 -5.11 7.82 9.78
CA LYS A 60 -4.77 6.44 10.19
C LYS A 60 -3.48 5.89 9.58
N GLY A 61 -2.83 6.64 8.69
CA GLY A 61 -1.72 6.15 7.89
C GLY A 61 -2.17 5.04 6.92
N TRP A 62 -1.22 4.15 6.58
CA TRP A 62 -1.50 2.97 5.76
C TRP A 62 -2.29 1.94 6.55
N HIS A 63 -3.50 1.64 6.08
CA HIS A 63 -4.36 0.63 6.65
C HIS A 63 -4.92 -0.27 5.56
N GLU A 64 -5.12 -1.54 5.87
CA GLU A 64 -5.73 -2.49 4.94
C GLU A 64 -7.16 -2.04 4.64
N CYS A 65 -7.41 -1.72 3.36
CA CYS A 65 -8.77 -1.51 2.88
C CYS A 65 -9.35 -2.91 2.65
N GLY A 66 -9.84 -3.52 3.74
CA GLY A 66 -10.59 -4.76 3.65
C GLY A 66 -11.73 -4.61 2.63
N PRO A 67 -12.15 -5.69 1.95
CA PRO A 67 -13.32 -5.62 1.09
C PRO A 67 -14.44 -5.04 1.94
N GLU A 68 -15.03 -3.94 1.47
CA GLU A 68 -16.15 -3.27 2.12
C GLU A 68 -17.05 -4.35 2.70
N ALA A 69 -17.03 -4.48 4.04
CA ALA A 69 -18.09 -5.16 4.72
C ALA A 69 -19.32 -4.32 4.40
N SER A 70 -20.06 -4.76 3.38
CA SER A 70 -21.43 -4.36 3.17
C SER A 70 -22.16 -4.67 4.49
N ASP A 71 -22.55 -3.64 5.23
CA ASP A 71 -23.59 -3.71 6.25
C ASP A 71 -24.64 -2.63 5.97
#